data_AF-A0A350CEH0-F1
#
_entry.id   AF-A0A350CEH0-F1
#
_cell.length_a   1.000
_cell.length_b   1.000
_cell.length_c   1.000
_cell.angle_alpha   90.00
_cell.angle_beta   90.00
_cell.angle_gamma   90.00
#
_symmetry.space_group_name_H-M   'P 1'
#
loop_
_entity.id
_entity.type
_entity.pdbx_description
1 polymer ?
#
loop_
_entity_poly.entity_id
_entity_poly.type
_entity_poly.pdbx_seq_one_letter_code
_entity_poly.pdbx_strand_id
1 'polypeptide(L)'
;MVGWIYSLEPAGLVRVFQGFAGEIPVSAEEAAKSGYYRLEAIYADRGAGTVPSLTAATTVYLRQRLVEAELADEVRGPQILNSGNASGGRFIGAINHGHLLRFSGVQLDQVGAMKLKIASAGAGGAIEIRLDSAEGELLASVPVEVNGQWEQFYERTVSAGEHSGRRDLFIRFTHPQQAGGLMNLDSIEFLPRVVQAVSGSR
;
A
#
# COMPACT_ATOMS: atom_id res chain seq x y z
N MET A 1 29.02 21.27 10.23
CA MET A 1 28.35 21.18 11.54
C MET A 1 26.88 21.44 11.25
N VAL A 2 26.02 20.42 11.38
CA VAL A 2 24.60 20.52 11.01
C VAL A 2 23.84 21.16 12.17
N GLY A 3 23.05 22.21 11.89
CA GLY A 3 22.30 22.98 12.87
C GLY A 3 20.80 22.97 12.59
N TRP A 4 20.06 22.46 13.59
CA TRP A 4 18.66 22.71 13.97
C TRP A 4 17.52 22.25 13.05
N ILE A 5 16.47 21.73 13.69
CA ILE A 5 15.11 21.53 13.17
C ILE A 5 14.18 22.48 13.95
N TYR A 6 13.38 23.29 13.25
CA TYR A 6 12.26 24.04 13.82
C TYR A 6 10.95 23.30 13.52
N SER A 7 10.28 22.78 14.55
CA SER A 7 8.81 22.71 14.65
C SER A 7 8.41 22.21 16.05
N LEU A 8 7.53 22.97 16.71
CA LEU A 8 6.96 22.76 18.03
C LEU A 8 5.62 22.04 17.92
N GLU A 9 5.58 20.73 18.16
CA GLU A 9 4.43 19.99 18.74
C GLU A 9 4.97 18.74 19.45
N PRO A 10 4.48 18.36 20.64
CA PRO A 10 4.86 17.11 21.28
C PRO A 10 4.16 15.93 20.61
N ALA A 11 4.68 15.49 19.46
CA ALA A 11 4.25 14.26 18.81
C ALA A 11 5.43 13.58 18.09
N GLY A 12 5.89 12.46 18.66
CA GLY A 12 6.78 11.50 18.00
C GLY A 12 8.28 11.74 18.20
N LEU A 13 9.01 10.66 18.49
CA LEU A 13 10.47 10.60 18.54
C LEU A 13 11.06 10.97 17.17
N VAL A 14 11.58 12.19 17.01
CA VAL A 14 12.40 12.56 15.84
C VAL A 14 13.81 12.03 16.04
N ARG A 15 14.28 11.18 15.11
CA ARG A 15 15.65 10.63 15.13
C ARG A 15 16.43 11.12 13.91
N VAL A 16 17.64 11.62 14.14
CA VAL A 16 18.57 12.07 13.09
C VAL A 16 19.77 11.14 13.05
N PHE A 17 20.13 10.68 11.85
CA PHE A 17 21.30 9.82 11.61
C PHE A 17 22.31 10.54 10.72
N GLN A 18 23.62 10.38 10.99
CA GLN A 18 24.70 10.94 10.17
C GLN A 18 25.46 9.81 9.46
N GLY A 19 25.43 9.78 8.13
CA GLY A 19 26.15 8.80 7.31
C GLY A 19 25.58 8.63 5.89
N PHE A 20 26.34 8.02 4.98
CA PHE A 20 25.88 7.65 3.62
C PHE A 20 25.05 6.36 3.61
N ALA A 21 25.13 5.56 4.67
CA ALA A 21 24.32 4.38 4.90
C ALA A 21 23.93 4.34 6.38
N GLY A 22 22.72 3.88 6.66
CA GLY A 22 22.21 3.72 8.01
C GLY A 22 21.03 2.75 8.01
N GLU A 23 20.88 2.03 9.11
CA GLU A 23 19.71 1.19 9.37
C GLU A 23 18.84 1.88 10.41
N ILE A 24 17.54 1.96 10.13
CA ILE A 24 16.56 2.50 11.06
C ILE A 24 15.73 1.29 11.52
N PRO A 25 16.03 0.71 12.70
CA PRO A 25 15.21 -0.37 13.22
C PRO A 25 13.82 0.17 13.53
N VAL A 26 12.81 -0.57 13.09
CA VAL A 26 11.40 -0.31 13.37
C VAL A 26 10.92 -1.44 14.27
N SER A 27 10.42 -1.10 15.45
CA SER A 27 9.85 -2.10 16.36
C SER A 27 8.55 -2.68 15.80
N ALA A 28 8.17 -3.89 16.24
CA ALA A 28 6.90 -4.50 15.82
C ALA A 28 5.69 -3.63 16.20
N GLU A 29 5.75 -2.91 17.33
CA GLU A 29 4.70 -2.00 17.76
C GLU A 29 4.60 -0.76 16.84
N GLU A 30 5.73 -0.18 16.44
CA GLU A 30 5.76 0.91 15.47
C GLU A 30 5.29 0.45 14.10
N ALA A 31 5.72 -0.74 13.66
CA ALA A 31 5.32 -1.34 12.39
C ALA A 31 3.85 -1.73 12.33
N ALA A 32 3.16 -1.85 13.48
CA ALA A 32 1.72 -2.14 13.56
C ALA A 32 0.85 -0.87 13.51
N LYS A 33 1.43 0.33 13.69
CA LYS A 33 0.68 1.59 13.64
C LYS A 33 0.42 1.97 12.19
N SER A 34 -0.83 2.34 11.89
CA SER A 34 -1.19 2.87 10.57
C SER A 34 -0.45 4.17 10.28
N GLY A 35 0.05 4.34 9.06
CA GLY A 35 0.67 5.59 8.63
C GLY A 35 1.80 5.37 7.61
N TYR A 36 2.75 6.30 7.62
CA TYR A 36 3.93 6.25 6.76
C TYR A 36 5.18 6.65 7.55
N TYR A 37 6.34 6.14 7.14
CA TYR A 37 7.62 6.68 7.58
C TYR A 37 8.07 7.77 6.60
N ARG A 38 8.45 8.93 7.11
CA ARG A 38 9.04 10.01 6.32
C ARG A 38 10.55 10.01 6.52
N LEU A 39 11.30 9.75 5.45
CA LEU A 39 12.74 9.91 5.42
C LEU A 39 13.07 11.23 4.72
N GLU A 40 13.75 12.11 5.43
CA GLU A 40 14.23 13.38 4.88
C GLU A 40 15.77 13.38 4.87
N ALA A 41 16.34 13.70 3.72
CA ALA A 41 17.78 13.89 3.57
C ALA A 41 18.05 15.34 3.20
N ILE A 42 18.87 16.02 4.02
CA ILE A 42 19.30 17.41 3.82
C ILE A 42 20.81 17.41 3.60
N TYR A 43 21.25 18.04 2.53
CA TYR A 43 22.66 18.24 2.20
C TYR A 43 22.95 19.74 2.13
N ALA A 44 23.98 20.17 2.86
CA ALA A 44 24.55 21.50 2.74
C ALA A 44 26.01 21.39 2.28
N ASP A 45 26.35 22.06 1.18
CA ASP A 45 27.74 22.18 0.76
C ASP A 45 28.50 23.18 1.64
N ARG A 46 29.80 23.35 1.40
CA ARG A 46 30.63 24.26 2.21
C ARG A 46 30.62 25.71 1.69
N GLY A 47 29.93 26.02 0.59
CA GLY A 47 30.17 27.23 -0.17
C GLY A 47 31.59 27.30 -0.74
N ALA A 48 31.97 28.46 -1.30
CA ALA A 48 33.32 28.71 -1.78
C ALA A 48 33.66 30.21 -1.77
N GLY A 49 34.64 30.62 -0.98
CA GLY A 49 35.06 32.03 -0.88
C GLY A 49 33.92 32.93 -0.39
N THR A 50 33.44 33.84 -1.24
CA THR A 50 32.28 34.71 -0.97
C THR A 50 30.94 34.05 -1.34
N VAL A 51 30.95 32.87 -1.97
CA VAL A 51 29.73 32.13 -2.31
C VAL A 51 29.24 31.40 -1.06
N PRO A 52 28.02 31.70 -0.59
CA PRO A 52 27.45 31.04 0.59
C PRO A 52 27.16 29.56 0.31
N SER A 53 27.00 28.79 1.38
CA SER A 53 26.59 27.38 1.30
C SER A 53 25.25 27.23 0.60
N LEU A 54 25.14 26.23 -0.28
CA LEU A 54 23.87 25.78 -0.84
C LEU A 54 23.33 24.60 -0.02
N THR A 55 22.03 24.63 0.23
CA THR A 55 21.30 23.54 0.89
C THR A 55 20.26 22.96 -0.04
N ALA A 56 20.20 21.64 -0.12
CA ALA A 56 19.17 20.88 -0.79
C ALA A 56 18.53 19.88 0.17
N ALA A 57 17.25 19.61 0.00
CA ALA A 57 16.53 18.60 0.77
C ALA A 57 15.71 17.70 -0.16
N THR A 58 15.57 16.43 0.21
CA THR A 58 14.68 15.48 -0.45
C THR A 58 13.93 14.65 0.59
N THR A 59 12.72 14.23 0.26
CA THR A 59 11.85 13.46 1.16
C THR A 59 11.31 12.22 0.45
N VAL A 60 11.35 11.09 1.14
CA VAL A 60 10.70 9.84 0.72
C VAL A 60 9.70 9.41 1.79
N TYR A 61 8.53 8.96 1.34
CA TYR A 61 7.50 8.36 2.18
C TYR A 61 7.48 6.85 1.96
N LEU A 62 7.75 6.10 3.03
CA LEU A 62 7.63 4.64 3.05
C LEU A 62 6.28 4.27 3.62
N ARG A 63 5.50 3.51 2.85
CA ARG A 63 4.21 2.96 3.28
C ARG A 63 4.37 1.50 3.66
N GLN A 64 3.52 1.03 4.55
CA GLN A 64 3.41 -0.40 4.85
C GLN A 64 3.06 -1.17 3.57
N ARG A 65 3.61 -2.39 3.45
CA ARG A 65 3.29 -3.28 2.33
C ARG A 65 1.92 -3.91 2.49
N LEU A 66 1.55 -4.26 3.72
CA LEU A 66 0.19 -4.66 4.07
C LEU A 66 -0.65 -3.41 4.26
N VAL A 67 -1.74 -3.31 3.52
CA VAL A 67 -2.72 -2.23 3.61
C VAL A 67 -4.08 -2.85 3.89
N GLU A 68 -4.69 -2.48 5.01
CA GLU A 68 -6.05 -2.88 5.34
C GLU A 68 -7.03 -2.25 4.33
N ALA A 69 -7.98 -3.04 3.84
CA ALA A 69 -8.85 -2.61 2.74
C ALA A 69 -9.76 -1.46 3.17
N GLU A 70 -10.12 -1.37 4.45
CA GLU A 70 -10.90 -0.26 5.00
C GLU A 70 -10.13 1.05 5.16
N LEU A 71 -8.81 1.03 4.90
CA LEU A 71 -7.97 2.21 4.83
C LEU A 71 -7.78 2.72 3.39
N ALA A 72 -8.59 2.26 2.44
CA ALA A 72 -8.63 2.82 1.08
C ALA A 72 -8.90 4.34 1.11
N ASP A 73 -8.24 5.08 0.21
CA ASP A 73 -8.42 6.53 0.09
C ASP A 73 -9.82 6.91 -0.45
N GLU A 74 -10.51 5.97 -1.08
CA GLU A 74 -11.91 6.09 -1.47
C GLU A 74 -12.61 4.74 -1.31
N VAL A 75 -13.81 4.76 -0.74
CA VAL A 75 -14.73 3.61 -0.65
C VAL A 75 -16.04 4.03 -1.29
N ARG A 76 -16.44 3.41 -2.40
CA ARG A 76 -17.68 3.73 -3.11
C ARG A 76 -18.60 2.53 -3.19
N GLY A 77 -19.53 2.45 -2.25
CA GLY A 77 -20.57 1.42 -2.17
C GLY A 77 -20.42 0.45 -1.00
N PRO A 78 -19.26 -0.23 -0.82
CA PRO A 78 -19.07 -1.17 0.28
C PRO A 78 -19.19 -0.53 1.66
N GLN A 79 -19.28 -1.37 2.67
CA GLN A 79 -19.28 -0.94 4.07
C GLN A 79 -18.04 -1.45 4.79
N ILE A 80 -17.55 -0.66 5.73
CA ILE A 80 -16.51 -1.08 6.69
C ILE A 80 -17.22 -1.85 7.81
N LEU A 81 -16.85 -3.12 7.98
CA LEU A 81 -17.41 -4.02 9.00
C LEU A 81 -16.31 -4.46 9.98
N ASN A 82 -16.71 -5.02 11.12
CA ASN A 82 -15.79 -5.49 12.16
C ASN A 82 -15.81 -7.02 12.24
N SER A 83 -14.64 -7.65 12.42
CA SER A 83 -14.53 -9.07 12.77
C SER A 83 -13.20 -9.32 13.48
N GLY A 84 -13.21 -10.17 14.51
CA GLY A 84 -11.98 -10.63 15.17
C GLY A 84 -11.12 -11.53 14.29
N ASN A 85 -11.65 -12.04 13.17
CA ASN A 85 -10.92 -12.86 12.22
C ASN A 85 -10.23 -12.04 11.11
N ALA A 86 -10.56 -10.75 11.00
CA ALA A 86 -9.95 -9.82 10.05
C ALA A 86 -8.62 -9.27 10.58
N SER A 87 -7.67 -8.95 9.71
CA SER A 87 -6.48 -8.18 10.11
C SER A 87 -6.91 -6.80 10.60
N GLY A 88 -6.30 -6.30 11.67
CA GLY A 88 -6.71 -5.02 12.27
C GLY A 88 -8.13 -4.96 12.84
N GLY A 89 -8.89 -6.07 12.83
CA GLY A 89 -10.25 -6.17 13.39
C GLY A 89 -11.37 -5.65 12.49
N ARG A 90 -11.07 -5.20 11.26
CA ARG A 90 -12.03 -4.61 10.32
C ARG A 90 -11.75 -5.06 8.90
N PHE A 91 -12.76 -4.98 8.05
CA PHE A 91 -12.66 -5.36 6.64
C PHE A 91 -13.72 -4.62 5.81
N ILE A 92 -13.58 -4.69 4.48
CA ILE A 92 -14.60 -4.23 3.53
C ILE A 92 -15.59 -5.35 3.23
N GLY A 93 -16.87 -5.13 3.53
CA GLY A 93 -17.98 -6.04 3.29
C GLY A 93 -19.19 -5.35 2.65
N ALA A 94 -20.33 -6.05 2.64
CA ALA A 94 -21.54 -5.64 1.91
C ALA A 94 -21.23 -5.26 0.44
N ILE A 95 -20.35 -6.04 -0.17
CA ILE A 95 -19.83 -5.77 -1.52
C ILE A 95 -20.84 -6.22 -2.56
N ASN A 96 -21.16 -5.32 -3.48
CA ASN A 96 -22.04 -5.54 -4.61
C ASN A 96 -21.31 -5.29 -5.93
N HIS A 97 -21.90 -5.73 -7.03
CA HIS A 97 -21.36 -5.47 -8.36
C HIS A 97 -21.26 -3.96 -8.61
N GLY A 98 -20.09 -3.51 -9.10
CA GLY A 98 -19.85 -2.10 -9.44
C GLY A 98 -19.32 -1.25 -8.27
N HIS A 99 -19.26 -1.81 -7.06
CA HIS A 99 -18.57 -1.20 -5.93
C HIS A 99 -17.07 -1.10 -6.19
N LEU A 100 -16.39 -0.13 -5.57
CA LEU A 100 -14.94 0.01 -5.69
C LEU A 100 -14.24 0.57 -4.45
N LEU A 101 -12.92 0.33 -4.41
CA LEU A 101 -11.96 0.99 -3.55
C LEU A 101 -10.88 1.69 -4.39
N ARG A 102 -10.33 2.82 -3.92
CA ARG A 102 -9.18 3.50 -4.54
C ARG A 102 -8.01 3.57 -3.56
N PHE A 103 -6.83 3.22 -4.04
CA PHE A 103 -5.56 3.38 -3.32
C PHE A 103 -4.64 4.28 -4.14
N SER A 104 -4.27 5.42 -3.60
CA SER A 104 -3.58 6.49 -4.31
C SER A 104 -2.06 6.36 -4.18
N GLY A 105 -1.34 6.65 -5.26
CA GLY A 105 0.11 6.82 -5.23
C GLY A 105 0.89 5.56 -4.84
N VAL A 106 0.41 4.38 -5.24
CA VAL A 106 1.08 3.08 -5.04
C VAL A 106 2.33 3.04 -5.91
N GLN A 107 3.48 2.73 -5.30
CA GLN A 107 4.82 2.72 -5.92
C GLN A 107 5.04 1.41 -6.70
N LEU A 108 4.35 1.25 -7.84
CA LEU A 108 4.27 -0.03 -8.57
C LEU A 108 5.61 -0.51 -9.17
N ASP A 109 6.55 0.39 -9.41
CA ASP A 109 7.92 0.04 -9.80
C ASP A 109 8.64 -0.84 -8.77
N GLN A 110 8.21 -0.80 -7.50
CA GLN A 110 8.75 -1.63 -6.42
C GLN A 110 7.87 -2.83 -6.04
N VAL A 111 6.73 -3.02 -6.73
CA VAL A 111 5.78 -4.11 -6.48
C VAL A 111 5.94 -5.18 -7.56
N GLY A 112 6.13 -6.43 -7.14
CA GLY A 112 6.18 -7.59 -8.04
C GLY A 112 4.85 -8.35 -8.08
N ALA A 113 4.13 -8.37 -6.96
CA ALA A 113 2.84 -9.03 -6.85
C ALA A 113 1.97 -8.36 -5.78
N MET A 114 0.67 -8.57 -5.87
CA MET A 114 -0.32 -8.17 -4.87
C MET A 114 -1.01 -9.42 -4.34
N LYS A 115 -1.08 -9.52 -3.01
CA LYS A 115 -1.78 -10.61 -2.34
C LYS A 115 -3.01 -10.05 -1.65
N LEU A 116 -4.17 -10.54 -2.05
CA LEU A 116 -5.47 -10.13 -1.52
C LEU A 116 -5.93 -11.17 -0.51
N LYS A 117 -6.45 -10.70 0.63
CA LYS A 117 -7.04 -11.55 1.67
C LYS A 117 -8.56 -11.42 1.61
N ILE A 118 -9.24 -12.47 1.17
CA ILE A 118 -10.62 -12.44 0.66
C ILE A 118 -11.44 -13.53 1.36
N ALA A 119 -12.74 -13.30 1.56
CA ALA A 119 -13.70 -14.33 1.97
C ALA A 119 -14.98 -14.22 1.15
N SER A 120 -15.72 -15.32 0.96
CA SER A 120 -17.02 -15.25 0.27
C SER A 120 -17.95 -16.39 0.68
N ALA A 121 -19.11 -16.05 1.24
CA ALA A 121 -20.23 -16.98 1.43
C ALA A 121 -21.45 -16.63 0.56
N GLY A 122 -21.26 -15.74 -0.42
CA GLY A 122 -22.33 -15.28 -1.29
C GLY A 122 -22.09 -15.70 -2.74
N ALA A 123 -22.23 -14.75 -3.66
CA ALA A 123 -22.17 -15.04 -5.10
C ALA A 123 -20.75 -15.29 -5.65
N GLY A 124 -19.71 -14.84 -4.92
CA GLY A 124 -18.36 -14.76 -5.46
C GLY A 124 -18.26 -13.68 -6.55
N GLY A 125 -17.55 -13.95 -7.63
CA GLY A 125 -17.36 -13.02 -8.75
C GLY A 125 -15.88 -12.81 -9.05
N ALA A 126 -15.50 -11.57 -9.37
CA ALA A 126 -14.10 -11.21 -9.60
C ALA A 126 -13.76 -9.84 -9.01
N ILE A 127 -12.50 -9.71 -8.60
CA ILE A 127 -11.87 -8.45 -8.25
C ILE A 127 -11.00 -8.02 -9.43
N GLU A 128 -11.38 -6.92 -10.07
CA GLU A 128 -10.55 -6.26 -11.07
C GLU A 128 -9.66 -5.21 -10.41
N ILE A 129 -8.37 -5.22 -10.73
CA ILE A 129 -7.39 -4.21 -10.31
C ILE A 129 -7.06 -3.37 -11.53
N ARG A 130 -7.35 -2.08 -11.47
CA ARG A 130 -7.24 -1.15 -12.59
C ARG A 130 -6.36 0.04 -12.26
N LEU A 131 -5.69 0.58 -13.27
CA LEU A 131 -4.77 1.70 -13.13
C LEU A 131 -5.46 3.05 -13.39
N ASP A 132 -5.20 4.01 -12.51
CA ASP A 132 -5.51 5.46 -12.60
C ASP A 132 -6.99 5.85 -12.68
N SER A 133 -7.89 4.95 -13.07
CA SER A 133 -9.34 5.18 -13.04
C SER A 133 -10.11 3.87 -12.89
N ALA A 134 -11.39 3.96 -12.50
CA ALA A 134 -12.28 2.81 -12.41
C ALA A 134 -12.44 2.11 -13.77
N GLU A 135 -12.34 2.80 -14.89
CA GLU A 135 -12.42 2.24 -16.24
C GLU A 135 -11.05 2.12 -16.92
N GLY A 136 -9.96 2.32 -16.16
CA GLY A 136 -8.60 2.35 -16.68
C GLY A 136 -8.08 0.97 -17.09
N GLU A 137 -6.80 0.95 -17.45
CA GLU A 137 -6.08 -0.27 -17.84
C GLU A 137 -6.28 -1.36 -16.79
N LEU A 138 -6.71 -2.55 -17.23
CA LEU A 138 -6.85 -3.71 -16.37
C LEU A 138 -5.47 -4.31 -16.11
N LEU A 139 -4.97 -4.17 -14.89
CA LEU A 139 -3.73 -4.78 -14.45
C LEU A 139 -3.94 -6.27 -14.15
N ALA A 140 -5.03 -6.60 -13.45
CA ALA A 140 -5.33 -7.96 -13.04
C ALA A 140 -6.82 -8.19 -12.86
N SER A 141 -7.27 -9.44 -13.08
CA SER A 141 -8.60 -9.91 -12.71
C SER A 141 -8.47 -11.17 -11.88
N VAL A 142 -8.92 -11.12 -10.63
CA VAL A 142 -8.81 -12.21 -9.64
C VAL A 142 -10.19 -12.84 -9.45
N PRO A 143 -10.40 -14.10 -9.91
CA PRO A 143 -11.65 -14.81 -9.62
C PRO A 143 -11.75 -15.10 -8.11
N VAL A 144 -12.94 -14.92 -7.55
CA VAL A 144 -13.23 -15.14 -6.14
C VAL A 144 -14.04 -16.42 -6.00
N GLU A 145 -13.41 -17.42 -5.40
CA GLU A 145 -14.05 -18.67 -5.01
C GLU A 145 -14.92 -18.48 -3.77
N VAL A 146 -16.11 -19.09 -3.80
CA VAL A 146 -17.04 -19.10 -2.66
C VAL A 146 -16.62 -20.21 -1.71
N ASN A 147 -16.11 -19.83 -0.53
CA ASN A 147 -15.71 -20.77 0.51
C ASN A 147 -16.81 -21.00 1.55
N GLY A 148 -17.95 -20.32 1.42
CA GLY A 148 -19.14 -20.52 2.25
C GLY A 148 -19.06 -19.89 3.63
N GLN A 149 -18.02 -19.11 3.93
CA GLN A 149 -17.79 -18.50 5.24
C GLN A 149 -17.36 -17.03 5.08
N TRP A 150 -18.16 -16.09 5.60
CA TRP A 150 -17.93 -14.64 5.43
C TRP A 150 -16.66 -14.12 6.10
N GLU A 151 -16.18 -14.82 7.12
CA GLU A 151 -15.06 -14.36 7.96
C GLU A 151 -13.93 -15.39 8.02
N GLN A 152 -13.96 -16.41 7.15
CA GLN A 152 -12.82 -17.30 6.93
C GLN A 152 -12.07 -16.80 5.70
N PHE A 153 -11.08 -15.94 5.92
CA PHE A 153 -10.32 -15.35 4.82
C PHE A 153 -9.28 -16.32 4.25
N TYR A 154 -9.08 -16.25 2.93
CA TYR A 154 -8.05 -16.94 2.18
C TYR A 154 -7.28 -15.96 1.30
N GLU A 155 -6.10 -16.36 0.86
CA GLU A 155 -5.21 -15.51 0.07
C GLU A 155 -5.29 -15.82 -1.42
N ARG A 156 -5.23 -14.77 -2.26
CA ARG A 156 -4.99 -14.86 -3.70
C ARG A 156 -3.89 -13.89 -4.09
N THR A 157 -2.86 -14.41 -4.74
CA THR A 157 -1.73 -13.59 -5.22
C THR A 157 -1.83 -13.40 -6.71
N VAL A 158 -1.62 -12.17 -7.18
CA VAL A 158 -1.58 -11.82 -8.59
C VAL A 158 -0.33 -11.00 -8.91
N SER A 159 0.24 -11.21 -10.09
CA SER A 159 1.40 -10.44 -10.55
C SER A 159 1.01 -8.97 -10.73
N ALA A 160 1.90 -8.07 -10.34
CA ALA A 160 1.76 -6.64 -10.60
C ALA A 160 2.32 -6.24 -11.97
N GLY A 161 2.90 -7.16 -12.75
CA GLY A 161 3.51 -6.83 -14.04
C GLY A 161 4.72 -5.89 -13.93
N GLU A 162 5.10 -5.24 -15.03
CA GLU A 162 6.11 -4.19 -15.03
C GLU A 162 5.43 -2.83 -15.23
N HIS A 163 5.51 -1.98 -14.21
CA HIS A 163 5.00 -0.61 -14.27
C HIS A 163 6.03 0.34 -13.67
N SER A 164 6.01 1.58 -14.12
CA SER A 164 6.91 2.64 -13.65
C SER A 164 6.21 3.59 -12.69
N GLY A 165 6.95 4.04 -11.67
CA GLY A 165 6.54 5.14 -10.81
C GLY A 165 5.32 4.86 -9.93
N ARG A 166 4.70 5.95 -9.46
CA ARG A 166 3.50 5.90 -8.62
C ARG A 166 2.25 5.94 -9.50
N ARG A 167 1.29 5.07 -9.18
CA ARG A 167 0.00 4.96 -9.88
C ARG A 167 -1.12 4.79 -8.86
N ASP A 168 -2.32 5.19 -9.25
CA ASP A 168 -3.52 4.91 -8.46
C ASP A 168 -4.06 3.54 -8.82
N LEU A 169 -4.45 2.75 -7.83
CA LEU A 169 -5.10 1.46 -8.00
C LEU A 169 -6.58 1.55 -7.67
N PHE A 170 -7.41 1.10 -8.60
CA PHE A 170 -8.85 0.95 -8.45
C PHE A 170 -9.18 -0.54 -8.32
N ILE A 171 -9.77 -0.92 -7.20
CA ILE A 171 -10.21 -2.28 -6.91
C ILE A 171 -11.71 -2.33 -7.18
N ARG A 172 -12.13 -2.97 -8.27
CA ARG A 172 -13.55 -3.09 -8.66
C ARG A 172 -14.07 -4.48 -8.39
N PHE A 173 -15.23 -4.54 -7.74
CA PHE A 173 -15.92 -5.79 -7.47
C PHE A 173 -16.94 -6.06 -8.57
N THR A 174 -16.83 -7.21 -9.22
CA THR A 174 -17.61 -7.52 -10.42
C THR A 174 -18.30 -8.86 -10.34
N HIS A 175 -19.58 -8.88 -10.73
CA HIS A 175 -20.34 -10.10 -10.99
C HIS A 175 -21.51 -9.74 -11.91
N PRO A 176 -21.40 -9.94 -13.23
CA PRO A 176 -22.40 -9.45 -14.19
C PRO A 176 -23.80 -10.05 -14.00
N GLN A 177 -23.91 -11.26 -13.43
CA GLN A 177 -25.17 -11.99 -13.26
C GLN A 177 -25.79 -11.84 -11.86
N GLN A 178 -25.04 -11.40 -10.86
CA GLN A 178 -25.54 -11.25 -9.49
C GLN A 178 -25.12 -9.90 -8.91
N ALA A 179 -26.10 -9.14 -8.45
CA ALA A 179 -25.86 -7.75 -8.10
C ALA A 179 -25.24 -7.56 -6.71
N GLY A 180 -25.41 -8.48 -5.75
CA GLY A 180 -25.03 -8.19 -4.37
C GLY A 180 -24.65 -9.37 -3.50
N GLY A 181 -24.03 -9.06 -2.37
CA GLY A 181 -23.50 -10.05 -1.44
C GLY A 181 -22.42 -10.90 -2.10
N LEU A 182 -21.39 -10.26 -2.63
CA LEU A 182 -20.39 -10.94 -3.46
C LEU A 182 -19.29 -11.61 -2.63
N MET A 183 -18.63 -10.83 -1.79
CA MET A 183 -17.40 -11.20 -1.08
C MET A 183 -17.10 -10.19 0.03
N ASN A 184 -16.07 -10.47 0.83
CA ASN A 184 -15.42 -9.55 1.74
C ASN A 184 -13.93 -9.44 1.38
N LEU A 185 -13.35 -8.26 1.55
CA LEU A 185 -11.92 -8.00 1.36
C LEU A 185 -11.34 -7.45 2.66
N ASP A 186 -10.37 -8.15 3.22
CA ASP A 186 -9.69 -7.80 4.47
C ASP A 186 -8.54 -6.84 4.20
N SER A 187 -7.57 -7.27 3.38
CA SER A 187 -6.36 -6.50 3.13
C SER A 187 -5.73 -6.81 1.77
N ILE A 188 -4.83 -5.92 1.35
CA ILE A 188 -3.96 -6.07 0.18
C ILE A 188 -2.51 -5.93 0.63
N GLU A 189 -1.69 -6.94 0.36
CA GLU A 189 -0.26 -6.93 0.60
C GLU A 189 0.52 -6.73 -0.71
N PHE A 190 1.30 -5.65 -0.79
CA PHE A 190 2.18 -5.31 -1.91
C PHE A 190 3.54 -5.98 -1.75
N LEU A 191 3.71 -7.13 -2.40
CA LEU A 191 4.94 -7.92 -2.34
C LEU A 191 6.06 -7.27 -3.17
N PRO A 192 7.31 -7.24 -2.66
CA PRO A 192 8.42 -6.63 -3.34
C PRO A 192 8.69 -7.27 -4.70
N ARG A 193 9.12 -6.46 -5.66
CA ARG A 193 9.73 -6.98 -6.88
C ARG A 193 10.99 -7.76 -6.50
N VAL A 194 11.05 -9.03 -6.87
CA VAL A 194 12.27 -9.83 -6.72
C VAL A 194 13.25 -9.34 -7.77
N VAL A 195 14.19 -8.50 -7.36
CA VAL A 195 15.32 -8.12 -8.21
C VAL A 195 16.30 -9.30 -8.17
N GLN A 196 16.43 -10.05 -9.27
CA GLN A 196 17.50 -11.03 -9.36
C GLN A 196 18.83 -10.26 -9.29
N ALA A 197 19.66 -10.58 -8.30
CA ALA A 197 21.01 -10.08 -8.25
C ALA A 197 21.73 -10.55 -9.52
N VAL A 198 22.15 -9.62 -10.37
CA VAL A 198 23.06 -9.93 -11.46
C VAL A 198 24.34 -10.40 -10.79
N SER A 199 24.59 -11.71 -10.80
CA SER A 199 25.86 -12.27 -10.36
C SER A 199 26.93 -11.81 -11.35
N GLY A 200 27.52 -10.65 -11.11
CA GLY A 200 28.70 -10.20 -11.82
C GLY A 200 29.85 -11.13 -11.46
N SER A 201 30.17 -12.06 -12.36
CA SER A 201 31.45 -12.77 -12.34
C SER A 201 32.56 -11.73 -12.49
N ARG A 202 33.37 -11.56 -11.44
CA ARG A 202 34.73 -11.04 -11.59
C ARG A 202 35.66 -12.19 -11.98
#